data_AF-A0AA48KII6-F1
#
_entry.id   AF-A0AA48KII6-F1
#
_cell.length_a   1.000
_cell.length_b   1.000
_cell.length_c   1.000
_cell.angle_alpha   90.00
_cell.angle_beta   90.00
_cell.angle_gamma   90.00
#
_symmetry.space_group_name_H-M   'P 1'
#
loop_
_entity.id
_entity.type
_entity.pdbx_description
1 polymer ?
#
loop_
_entity_poly.entity_id
_entity_poly.type
_entity_poly.pdbx_seq_one_letter_code
_entity_poly.pdbx_strand_id
1 'polypeptide(L)'
;MSARRGALGYLWAHHRWASIGFAGALIVALVFAVRLTLFTIYWADPAHRDQAIEGWMTPRYIARSHDVELDVIRAALPIAPSARSTLNDIAAETSVPIEVLIGHIEDAIPAAGPP
;
A
#
# COMPACT_ATOMS: atom_id res chain seq x y z
N MET A 1 7.76 28.35 -30.63
CA MET A 1 7.06 27.21 -29.99
C MET A 1 6.27 27.68 -28.75
N SER A 2 5.27 28.57 -28.90
CA SER A 2 4.62 29.24 -27.74
C SER A 2 3.08 29.22 -27.73
N ALA A 3 2.43 28.29 -28.44
CA ALA A 3 0.96 28.24 -28.55
C ALA A 3 0.25 27.40 -27.47
N ARG A 4 0.75 27.34 -26.22
CA ARG A 4 0.17 26.47 -25.17
C ARG A 4 -0.68 27.16 -24.11
N ARG A 5 -0.65 28.49 -23.98
CA ARG A 5 -1.39 29.20 -22.92
C ARG A 5 -2.84 29.56 -23.29
N GLY A 6 -3.16 29.74 -24.57
CA GLY A 6 -4.48 30.21 -25.02
C GLY A 6 -5.59 29.16 -25.00
N ALA A 7 -5.28 27.89 -25.31
CA ALA A 7 -6.29 26.83 -25.41
C ALA A 7 -6.83 26.38 -24.04
N LEU A 8 -5.95 26.33 -23.03
CA LEU A 8 -6.32 26.05 -21.64
C LEU A 8 -7.24 27.14 -21.07
N GLY A 9 -6.97 28.42 -21.38
CA GLY A 9 -7.80 29.54 -20.93
C GLY A 9 -9.20 29.59 -21.56
N TYR A 10 -9.32 29.19 -22.84
CA TYR A 10 -10.60 29.17 -23.56
C TYR A 10 -11.55 28.06 -23.06
N LEU A 11 -11.02 26.87 -22.79
CA LEU A 11 -11.79 25.75 -22.21
C LEU A 11 -12.24 26.03 -20.78
N TRP A 12 -11.41 26.74 -20.00
CA TRP A 12 -11.70 27.09 -18.62
C TRP A 12 -12.81 28.16 -18.50
N ALA A 13 -12.88 29.08 -19.45
CA ALA A 13 -13.89 30.16 -19.47
C ALA A 13 -15.30 29.68 -19.84
N HIS A 14 -15.44 28.66 -20.70
CA HIS A 14 -16.75 28.21 -21.19
C HIS A 14 -17.32 27.00 -20.42
N HIS A 15 -16.49 26.05 -19.99
CA HIS A 15 -16.94 24.79 -19.34
C HIS A 15 -16.09 24.43 -18.10
N ARG A 16 -15.96 25.38 -17.16
CA ARG A 16 -15.31 25.20 -15.84
C ARG A 16 -15.70 23.90 -15.11
N TRP A 17 -16.97 23.50 -15.18
CA TRP A 17 -17.47 22.26 -14.57
C TRP A 17 -16.89 21.01 -15.23
N ALA A 18 -16.78 20.99 -16.56
CA ALA A 18 -16.18 19.87 -17.28
C ALA A 18 -14.67 19.75 -16.99
N SER A 19 -13.98 20.88 -16.84
CA SER A 19 -12.54 20.90 -16.50
C SER A 19 -12.28 20.38 -15.08
N ILE A 20 -13.10 20.79 -14.10
CA ILE A 20 -13.02 20.30 -12.72
C ILE A 20 -13.35 18.81 -12.66
N GLY A 21 -14.40 18.37 -13.36
CA GLY A 21 -14.75 16.95 -13.46
C GLY A 21 -13.64 16.10 -14.07
N PHE A 22 -13.01 16.59 -15.14
CA PHE A 22 -11.89 15.91 -15.79
C PHE A 22 -10.66 15.83 -14.88
N ALA A 23 -10.31 16.92 -14.20
CA ALA A 23 -9.19 16.92 -13.24
C ALA A 23 -9.44 15.94 -12.08
N GLY A 24 -10.66 15.90 -11.55
CA GLY A 24 -11.06 14.94 -10.51
C GLY A 24 -10.96 13.49 -11.00
N ALA A 25 -11.48 13.20 -12.19
CA ALA A 25 -11.40 11.87 -12.79
C ALA A 25 -9.94 11.42 -13.03
N LEU A 26 -9.06 12.35 -13.43
CA LEU A 26 -7.64 12.07 -13.63
C LEU A 26 -6.93 11.71 -12.31
N ILE A 27 -7.24 12.41 -11.22
CA ILE A 27 -6.71 12.10 -9.89
C ILE A 27 -7.15 10.71 -9.45
N VAL A 28 -8.44 10.39 -9.61
CA VAL A 28 -8.96 9.05 -9.28
C VAL A 28 -8.27 7.98 -10.13
N ALA A 29 -8.14 8.19 -11.44
CA ALA A 29 -7.46 7.25 -12.33
C ALA A 29 -6.01 6.99 -11.91
N LEU A 30 -5.27 8.03 -11.52
CA LEU A 30 -3.90 7.89 -11.01
C LEU A 30 -3.84 7.07 -9.72
N VAL A 31 -4.75 7.29 -8.78
CA VAL A 31 -4.84 6.50 -7.53
C VAL A 31 -5.03 5.02 -7.85
N PHE A 32 -5.96 4.70 -8.76
CA PHE A 32 -6.19 3.32 -9.17
C PHE A 32 -5.00 2.72 -9.94
N ALA A 33 -4.34 3.49 -10.81
CA ALA A 33 -3.19 3.03 -11.56
C ALA A 33 -2.00 2.68 -10.65
N VAL A 34 -1.70 3.53 -9.66
CA VAL A 34 -0.67 3.25 -8.65
C VAL A 34 -1.03 2.00 -7.85
N ARG A 35 -2.27 1.91 -7.34
CA ARG A 35 -2.73 0.74 -6.58
C ARG A 35 -2.62 -0.56 -7.39
N LEU A 36 -3.01 -0.54 -8.66
CA LEU A 36 -2.92 -1.70 -9.54
C LEU A 36 -1.47 -2.08 -9.83
N THR A 37 -0.59 -1.10 -10.05
CA THR A 37 0.83 -1.34 -10.32
C THR A 37 1.50 -2.02 -9.13
N LEU A 38 1.24 -1.53 -7.92
CA LEU A 38 1.72 -2.15 -6.68
C LEU A 38 1.22 -3.59 -6.55
N PHE A 39 -0.07 -3.82 -6.80
CA PHE A 39 -0.66 -5.18 -6.79
C PHE A 39 -0.04 -6.11 -7.84
N THR A 40 0.23 -5.61 -9.04
CA THR A 40 0.76 -6.41 -10.16
C THR A 40 2.22 -6.79 -9.94
N ILE A 41 3.03 -5.86 -9.45
CA ILE A 41 4.44 -6.12 -9.10
C ILE A 41 4.51 -7.12 -7.93
N TYR A 42 3.65 -6.96 -6.92
CA TYR A 42 3.56 -7.86 -5.77
C TYR A 42 3.21 -9.31 -6.16
N TRP A 43 2.23 -9.51 -7.03
CA TRP A 43 1.90 -10.85 -7.56
C TRP A 43 2.96 -11.43 -8.52
N ALA A 44 3.84 -10.58 -9.05
CA ALA A 44 4.88 -10.99 -9.98
C ALA A 44 6.20 -11.39 -9.29
N ASP A 45 6.36 -11.13 -7.98
CA ASP A 45 7.54 -11.58 -7.24
C ASP A 45 7.42 -13.07 -6.86
N PRO A 46 8.22 -13.96 -7.49
CA PRO A 46 8.12 -15.41 -7.29
C PRO A 46 8.65 -15.90 -5.93
N ALA A 47 9.13 -15.00 -5.06
CA ALA A 47 9.72 -15.34 -3.76
C ALA A 47 8.70 -15.70 -2.66
N HIS A 48 7.40 -15.46 -2.85
CA HIS A 48 6.32 -15.67 -1.85
C HIS A 48 5.93 -17.15 -1.58
N ARG A 49 6.79 -18.13 -1.87
CA ARG A 49 6.35 -19.55 -1.96
C ARG A 49 6.19 -20.32 -0.64
N ASP A 50 6.67 -19.85 0.51
CA ASP A 50 6.65 -20.72 1.70
C ASP A 50 5.58 -20.41 2.77
N GLN A 51 4.89 -19.27 2.71
CA GLN A 51 3.59 -19.01 3.36
C GLN A 51 3.26 -17.54 3.15
N ALA A 52 2.30 -17.24 2.27
CA ALA A 52 1.88 -15.86 2.06
C ALA A 52 1.31 -15.29 3.37
N ILE A 53 1.88 -14.18 3.85
CA ILE A 53 1.33 -13.45 4.99
C ILE A 53 0.00 -12.84 4.54
N GLU A 54 -1.10 -13.29 5.14
CA GLU A 54 -2.43 -12.80 4.79
C GLU A 54 -2.93 -11.71 5.74
N GLY A 55 -3.74 -10.78 5.24
CA GLY A 55 -4.21 -9.63 6.02
C GLY A 55 -5.09 -9.97 7.24
N TRP A 56 -5.66 -11.18 7.31
CA TRP A 56 -6.38 -11.66 8.49
C TRP A 56 -5.45 -12.17 9.59
N MET A 57 -4.16 -12.39 9.29
CA MET A 57 -3.20 -12.87 10.26
C MET A 57 -2.90 -11.78 11.28
N THR A 58 -2.72 -12.19 12.53
CA THR A 58 -2.26 -11.27 13.58
C THR A 58 -0.72 -11.20 13.57
N PRO A 59 -0.11 -10.06 13.94
CA PRO A 59 1.36 -9.95 14.03
C PRO A 59 2.00 -11.05 14.89
N ARG A 60 1.31 -11.49 15.94
CA ARG A 60 1.75 -12.60 16.80
C ARG A 60 1.71 -13.96 16.09
N TYR A 61 0.71 -14.19 15.24
CA TYR A 61 0.61 -15.41 14.46
C TYR A 61 1.72 -15.50 13.42
N ILE A 62 2.00 -14.37 12.74
CA ILE A 62 3.07 -14.26 11.75
C ILE A 62 4.44 -14.52 12.39
N ALA A 63 4.71 -13.90 13.54
CA ALA A 63 5.94 -14.16 14.29
C ALA A 63 6.12 -15.65 14.61
N ARG A 64 5.02 -16.36 14.93
CA ARG A 64 5.03 -17.79 15.23
C ARG A 64 5.21 -18.66 13.99
N SER A 65 4.56 -18.32 12.86
CA SER A 65 4.64 -19.13 11.64
C SER A 65 6.00 -19.02 10.95
N HIS A 66 6.66 -17.86 11.09
CA HIS A 66 7.99 -17.61 10.54
C HIS A 66 9.13 -17.77 11.56
N ASP A 67 8.83 -18.24 12.77
CA ASP A 67 9.79 -18.48 13.86
C ASP A 67 10.73 -17.28 14.17
N VAL A 68 10.15 -16.08 14.22
CA VAL A 68 10.86 -14.82 14.50
C VAL A 68 10.33 -14.15 15.77
N GLU A 69 11.15 -13.33 16.41
CA GLU A 69 10.70 -12.53 17.55
C GLU A 69 9.58 -11.56 17.16
N LEU A 70 8.58 -11.43 18.03
CA LEU A 70 7.44 -10.54 17.81
C LEU A 70 7.88 -9.06 17.69
N ASP A 71 8.99 -8.69 18.31
CA ASP A 71 9.49 -7.32 18.28
C ASP A 71 10.04 -6.93 16.92
N VAL A 72 10.55 -7.88 16.12
CA VAL A 72 10.91 -7.68 14.72
C VAL A 72 9.68 -7.28 13.91
N ILE A 73 8.60 -8.03 14.06
CA ILE A 73 7.32 -7.76 13.39
C ILE A 73 6.73 -6.42 13.85
N ARG A 74 6.85 -6.09 15.15
CA ARG A 74 6.37 -4.80 15.67
C ARG A 74 7.16 -3.61 15.14
N ALA A 75 8.47 -3.75 14.96
CA ALA A 75 9.32 -2.69 14.42
C ALA A 75 8.99 -2.38 12.95
N ALA A 76 8.50 -3.36 12.20
CA ALA A 76 8.06 -3.20 10.81
C ALA A 76 6.69 -2.49 10.67
N LEU A 77 5.91 -2.40 11.76
CA LEU A 77 4.58 -1.82 11.74
C LEU A 77 4.60 -0.31 12.10
N PRO A 78 3.78 0.51 11.44
CA PRO A 78 3.68 1.94 11.71
C PRO A 78 3.03 2.29 13.06
N ILE A 79 2.31 1.34 13.67
CA ILE A 79 1.69 1.49 14.99
C ILE A 79 1.91 0.23 15.82
N ALA A 80 1.83 0.37 17.15
CA ALA A 80 1.89 -0.76 18.06
C ALA A 80 0.61 -1.62 17.90
N PRO A 81 0.71 -2.87 17.40
CA PRO A 81 -0.47 -3.69 17.17
C PRO A 81 -1.10 -4.12 18.50
N SER A 82 -2.42 -4.04 18.57
CA SER A 82 -3.15 -4.64 19.70
C SER A 82 -3.08 -6.16 19.63
N ALA A 83 -3.31 -6.84 20.77
CA ALA A 83 -3.21 -8.29 20.82
C ALA A 83 -4.23 -9.05 19.94
N ARG A 84 -5.29 -8.38 19.50
CA ARG A 84 -6.40 -8.91 18.69
C ARG A 84 -6.48 -8.29 17.29
N SER A 85 -5.71 -7.24 17.01
CA SER A 85 -5.74 -6.57 15.71
C SER A 85 -5.10 -7.46 14.65
N THR A 86 -5.81 -7.64 13.55
CA THR A 86 -5.28 -8.22 12.31
C THR A 86 -4.46 -7.17 11.57
N LEU A 87 -3.63 -7.60 10.60
CA LEU A 87 -2.95 -6.65 9.73
C LEU A 87 -3.94 -5.76 8.96
N ASN A 88 -5.11 -6.29 8.56
CA ASN A 88 -6.18 -5.50 7.93
C ASN A 88 -6.70 -4.38 8.83
N ASP A 89 -6.86 -4.63 10.12
CA ASP A 89 -7.29 -3.60 11.07
C ASP A 89 -6.24 -2.48 11.17
N ILE A 90 -4.95 -2.86 11.16
CA ILE A 90 -3.82 -1.93 11.21
C ILE A 90 -3.74 -1.10 9.92
N ALA A 91 -3.94 -1.73 8.77
CA ALA A 91 -4.00 -1.07 7.46
C ALA A 91 -5.14 -0.03 7.41
N ALA A 92 -6.32 -0.41 7.91
CA ALA A 92 -7.47 0.47 7.99
C ALA A 92 -7.22 1.67 8.92
N GLU A 93 -6.56 1.44 10.06
CA GLU A 93 -6.27 2.49 11.05
C GLU A 93 -5.21 3.48 10.54
N THR A 94 -4.18 2.99 9.85
CA THR A 94 -3.06 3.83 9.38
C THR A 94 -3.28 4.42 7.99
N SER A 95 -4.39 4.08 7.32
CA SER A 95 -4.63 4.40 5.91
C SER A 95 -3.48 3.94 4.99
N VAL A 96 -2.71 2.95 5.45
CA VAL A 96 -1.61 2.34 4.70
C VAL A 96 -2.18 1.07 4.03
N PRO A 97 -1.90 0.83 2.75
CA PRO A 97 -2.29 -0.42 2.11
C PRO A 97 -1.72 -1.62 2.86
N ILE A 98 -2.53 -2.66 3.06
CA ILE A 98 -2.15 -3.89 3.76
C ILE A 98 -0.90 -4.53 3.14
N GLU A 99 -0.75 -4.40 1.84
CA GLU A 99 0.36 -4.92 1.06
C GLU A 99 1.69 -4.22 1.39
N VAL A 100 1.65 -2.93 1.74
CA VAL A 100 2.84 -2.19 2.21
C VAL A 100 3.27 -2.69 3.59
N LEU A 101 2.30 -2.98 4.47
CA LEU A 101 2.60 -3.54 5.78
C LEU A 101 3.19 -4.96 5.68
N ILE A 102 2.64 -5.77 4.78
CA ILE A 102 3.16 -7.11 4.49
C ILE A 102 4.61 -7.01 4.00
N GLY A 103 4.89 -6.14 3.02
CA GLY A 103 6.24 -5.93 2.51
C GLY A 103 7.25 -5.49 3.58
N HIS A 104 6.88 -4.55 4.48
CA HIS A 104 7.75 -4.18 5.59
C HIS A 104 8.07 -5.35 6.53
N ILE A 105 7.11 -6.23 6.76
CA ILE A 105 7.30 -7.42 7.60
C ILE A 105 8.18 -8.45 6.88
N GLU A 106 7.94 -8.69 5.59
CA GLU A 106 8.72 -9.60 4.76
C GLU A 106 10.17 -9.16 4.61
N ASP A 107 10.45 -7.85 4.53
CA ASP A 107 11.81 -7.31 4.55
C ASP A 107 12.49 -7.48 5.91
N ALA A 108 11.72 -7.43 7.00
CA ALA A 108 12.24 -7.52 8.37
C ALA A 108 12.60 -8.97 8.78
N ILE A 109 11.89 -9.98 8.26
CA ILE A 109 12.11 -11.40 8.60
C ILE A 109 13.53 -11.88 8.23
N PRO A 110 14.04 -11.71 6.99
CA PRO A 110 15.41 -12.07 6.62
C PRO A 110 16.46 -11.27 7.38
N ALA A 111 16.16 -10.01 7.73
CA ALA A 111 17.10 -9.13 8.43
C ALA A 111 17.32 -9.53 9.90
N ALA A 112 16.37 -10.23 10.51
CA ALA A 112 16.47 -10.67 11.90
C ALA A 112 17.35 -11.92 12.08
N GLY A 113 17.40 -12.81 11.08
CA GLY A 113 18.01 -14.15 11.22
C GLY A 113 17.25 -15.04 12.22
N PRO A 114 17.41 -16.37 12.17
CA PRO A 114 16.85 -17.25 13.19
C PRO A 114 17.46 -16.94 14.57
N PRO A 115 16.72 -17.16 15.67
CA PRO A 115 17.21 -16.92 17.03
C PRO A 115 18.43 -17.78 17.41
#